data_AF-A0A353JZS9-F1
#
_entry.id   AF-A0A353JZS9-F1
#
_cell.length_a   1.000
_cell.length_b   1.000
_cell.length_c   1.000
_cell.angle_alpha   90.00
_cell.angle_beta   90.00
_cell.angle_gamma   90.00
#
_symmetry.space_group_name_H-M   'P 1'
#
loop_
_entity.id
_entity.type
_entity.pdbx_description
1 polymer ?
#
loop_
_entity_poly.entity_id
_entity_poly.type
_entity_poly.pdbx_seq_one_letter_code
_entity_poly.pdbx_strand_id
1 'polypeptide(L)'
;MAKDLNKEKHQEENANRIDEIVNIAEKHARTERHLEKDLPFTSDRAVKNAEEIQKERETKIEHLKDIVAYGDHSEDNKDNI
;
A
#
# COMPACT_ATOMS: atom_id res chain seq x y z
N MET A 1 -10.92 0.25 -31.11
CA MET A 1 -11.03 1.63 -30.59
C MET A 1 -11.50 1.68 -29.13
N ALA A 2 -12.77 1.38 -28.78
CA ALA A 2 -13.21 1.46 -27.37
C ALA A 2 -12.54 0.44 -26.42
N LYS A 3 -12.23 -0.77 -26.91
CA LYS A 3 -11.52 -1.80 -26.13
C LYS A 3 -10.06 -1.43 -25.84
N ASP A 4 -9.43 -0.69 -26.76
CA ASP A 4 -8.02 -0.32 -26.66
C ASP A 4 -7.82 0.81 -25.64
N LEU A 5 -8.73 1.80 -25.62
CA LEU A 5 -8.74 2.88 -24.62
C LEU A 5 -8.90 2.36 -23.18
N ASN A 6 -9.75 1.35 -22.99
CA ASN A 6 -9.99 0.76 -21.68
C ASN A 6 -8.74 0.01 -21.17
N LYS A 7 -8.06 -0.71 -22.07
CA LYS A 7 -6.80 -1.38 -21.76
C LYS A 7 -5.69 -0.40 -21.37
N GLU A 8 -5.53 0.70 -22.12
CA GLU A 8 -4.54 1.74 -21.82
C GLU A 8 -4.81 2.40 -20.46
N LYS A 9 -6.07 2.74 -20.18
CA LYS A 9 -6.46 3.31 -18.88
C LYS A 9 -6.14 2.36 -17.71
N HIS A 10 -6.44 1.07 -17.85
CA HIS A 10 -6.09 0.10 -16.82
C HIS A 10 -4.58 -0.05 -16.62
N GLN A 11 -3.79 0.03 -17.69
CA GLN A 11 -2.33 0.00 -17.59
C GLN A 11 -1.79 1.23 -16.86
N GLU A 12 -2.32 2.41 -17.14
CA GLU A 12 -1.95 3.65 -16.46
C GLU A 12 -2.32 3.61 -14.97
N GLU A 13 -3.53 3.15 -14.64
CA GLU A 13 -3.95 3.00 -13.24
C GLU A 13 -3.06 2.00 -12.48
N ASN A 14 -2.66 0.89 -13.11
CA ASN A 14 -1.74 -0.06 -12.49
C ASN A 14 -0.33 0.50 -12.33
N ALA A 15 0.17 1.30 -13.28
CA ALA A 15 1.45 2.01 -13.13
C ALA A 15 1.42 2.95 -11.91
N ASN A 16 0.34 3.73 -11.76
CA ASN A 16 0.15 4.62 -10.60
C ASN A 16 0.11 3.84 -9.28
N ARG A 17 -0.54 2.66 -9.24
CA ARG A 17 -0.55 1.78 -8.05
C ARG A 17 0.84 1.24 -7.73
N ILE A 18 1.63 0.89 -8.73
CA ILE A 18 3.03 0.46 -8.55
C ILE A 18 3.87 1.59 -7.95
N ASP A 19 3.74 2.81 -8.48
CA ASP A 19 4.44 3.99 -7.94
C ASP A 19 4.03 4.26 -6.48
N GLU A 20 2.75 4.07 -6.15
CA GLU A 20 2.27 4.18 -4.78
C GLU A 20 2.87 3.11 -3.86
N ILE A 21 2.96 1.85 -4.31
CA ILE A 21 3.62 0.76 -3.57
C ILE A 21 5.08 1.15 -3.28
N VAL A 22 5.82 1.64 -4.28
CA VAL A 22 7.22 2.06 -4.12
C VAL A 22 7.34 3.16 -3.06
N ASN A 23 6.52 4.20 -3.15
CA ASN A 23 6.50 5.31 -2.19
C ASN A 23 6.19 4.85 -0.75
N ILE A 24 5.23 3.92 -0.59
CA ILE A 24 4.90 3.37 0.73
C ILE A 24 6.06 2.53 1.27
N ALA A 25 6.68 1.69 0.43
CA ALA A 25 7.83 0.86 0.82
C ALA A 25 9.04 1.71 1.23
N GLU A 26 9.32 2.81 0.54
CA GLU A 26 10.38 3.75 0.92
C GLU A 26 10.12 4.41 2.28
N LYS A 27 8.88 4.85 2.53
CA LYS A 27 8.48 5.39 3.84
C LYS A 27 8.60 4.34 4.93
N HIS A 28 8.25 3.10 4.63
CA HIS A 28 8.39 1.97 5.54
C HIS A 28 9.84 1.77 5.95
N ALA A 29 10.74 1.59 4.98
CA ALA A 29 12.17 1.40 5.22
C ALA A 29 12.81 2.56 5.99
N ARG A 30 12.37 3.81 5.72
CA ARG A 30 12.86 4.98 6.47
C ARG A 30 12.43 4.95 7.94
N THR A 31 11.19 4.55 8.22
CA THR A 31 10.68 4.43 9.59
C THR A 31 11.38 3.31 10.35
N GLU A 32 11.58 2.13 9.73
CA GLU A 32 12.35 1.03 10.35
C GLU A 32 13.77 1.48 10.72
N ARG A 33 14.47 2.10 9.76
CA ARG A 33 15.83 2.60 10.00
C ARG A 33 15.88 3.66 11.10
N HIS A 34 14.84 4.47 11.27
CA HIS A 34 14.77 5.43 12.36
C HIS A 34 14.58 4.73 13.70
N LEU A 35 13.66 3.78 13.78
CA LEU A 35 13.43 2.98 14.99
C LEU A 35 14.69 2.20 15.38
N GLU A 36 15.39 1.57 14.44
CA GLU A 36 16.64 0.84 14.72
C GLU A 36 17.72 1.74 15.33
N LYS A 37 17.86 2.97 14.83
CA LYS A 37 18.89 3.91 15.29
C LYS A 37 18.56 4.54 16.64
N ASP A 38 17.29 4.89 16.84
CA ASP A 38 16.86 5.72 17.96
C ASP A 38 16.05 4.94 19.00
N LEU A 39 15.92 3.61 18.85
CA LEU A 39 15.18 2.72 19.77
C LEU A 39 15.51 2.98 21.25
N PRO A 40 16.79 3.12 21.65
CA PRO A 40 17.16 3.30 23.06
C PRO A 40 16.64 4.61 23.68
N PHE A 41 16.30 5.60 22.85
CA PHE A 41 15.86 6.93 23.27
C PHE A 41 14.40 7.23 22.91
N THR A 42 13.72 6.29 22.24
CA THR A 42 12.35 6.44 21.79
C THR A 42 11.39 5.89 22.84
N SER A 43 10.35 6.66 23.18
CA SER A 43 9.34 6.19 24.14
C SER A 43 8.53 4.99 23.59
N ASP A 44 8.12 4.07 24.47
CA ASP A 44 7.29 2.91 24.10
C ASP A 44 6.03 3.28 23.31
N ARG A 45 5.40 4.41 23.66
CA ARG A 45 4.21 4.92 22.96
C ARG A 45 4.54 5.33 21.52
N ALA A 46 5.69 5.97 21.31
CA ALA A 46 6.13 6.36 19.98
C ALA A 46 6.53 5.14 19.13
N VAL A 47 7.17 4.13 19.73
CA VAL A 47 7.46 2.85 19.07
C VAL A 47 6.16 2.17 18.64
N LYS A 48 5.20 1.99 19.55
CA LYS A 48 3.90 1.37 19.22
C LYS A 48 3.16 2.08 18.10
N ASN A 49 3.09 3.41 18.16
CA ASN A 49 2.44 4.19 17.11
C ASN A 49 3.15 4.02 15.75
N ALA A 50 4.49 3.96 15.75
CA ALA A 50 5.24 3.69 14.54
C ALA A 50 4.96 2.29 14.00
N GLU A 51 4.92 1.26 14.85
CA GLU A 51 4.55 -0.11 14.46
C GLU A 51 3.14 -0.20 13.89
N GLU A 52 2.16 0.47 14.49
CA GLU A 52 0.78 0.53 13.97
C GLU A 52 0.73 1.14 12.57
N ILE A 53 1.41 2.27 12.36
CA ILE A 53 1.52 2.91 11.04
C ILE A 53 2.22 2.00 10.03
N GLN A 54 3.24 1.25 10.44
CA GLN A 54 3.96 0.32 9.56
C GLN A 54 3.06 -0.83 9.12
N LYS A 55 2.27 -1.39 10.04
CA LYS A 55 1.28 -2.42 9.71
C LYS A 55 0.20 -1.93 8.75
N GLU A 56 -0.26 -0.69 8.89
CA GLU A 56 -1.20 -0.08 7.94
C GLU A 56 -0.58 0.04 6.54
N ARG A 57 0.71 0.42 6.47
CA ARG A 57 1.45 0.51 5.20
C ARG A 57 1.60 -0.84 4.53
N GLU A 58 1.95 -1.89 5.28
CA GLU A 58 2.03 -3.27 4.77
C GLU A 58 0.67 -3.73 4.23
N THR A 59 -0.40 -3.51 5.00
CA THR A 59 -1.77 -3.85 4.59
C THR A 59 -2.16 -3.14 3.29
N LYS A 60 -1.80 -1.86 3.17
CA LYS A 60 -2.06 -1.07 1.96
C LYS A 60 -1.24 -1.57 0.76
N ILE A 61 0.03 -1.92 0.95
CA ILE A 61 0.86 -2.50 -0.11
C ILE A 61 0.24 -3.80 -0.61
N GLU A 62 -0.19 -4.68 0.28
CA GLU A 62 -0.78 -5.97 -0.11
C GLU A 62 -2.07 -5.78 -0.89
N HIS A 63 -2.95 -4.89 -0.42
CA HIS A 63 -4.17 -4.55 -1.13
C HIS A 63 -3.89 -3.98 -2.55
N LEU A 64 -2.89 -3.10 -2.69
CA LEU A 64 -2.50 -2.56 -4.00
C LEU A 64 -1.93 -3.64 -4.92
N LYS A 65 -1.15 -4.59 -4.38
CA LYS A 65 -0.64 -5.73 -5.15
C LYS A 65 -1.77 -6.63 -5.63
N ASP A 66 -2.75 -6.91 -4.79
CA ASP A 66 -3.92 -7.72 -5.15
C ASP A 66 -4.69 -7.07 -6.31
N ILE A 67 -4.93 -5.76 -6.23
CA ILE A 67 -5.59 -5.02 -7.33
C ILE A 67 -4.78 -5.11 -8.63
N VAL A 68 -3.45 -4.97 -8.56
CA VAL A 68 -2.59 -5.04 -9.75
C VAL A 68 -2.55 -6.45 -10.35
N ALA A 69 -2.52 -7.49 -9.51
CA ALA A 69 -2.38 -8.88 -9.93
C ALA A 69 -3.69 -9.50 -10.44
N TYR A 70 -4.80 -9.21 -9.75
CA TYR A 70 -6.08 -9.90 -9.96
C TYR A 70 -7.22 -8.97 -10.38
N GLY A 71 -7.04 -7.65 -10.27
CA GLY A 71 -8.09 -6.66 -10.44
C GLY A 71 -8.73 -6.27 -9.11
N ASP A 72 -9.57 -5.23 -9.13
CA ASP A 72 -10.27 -4.76 -7.93
C ASP A 72 -11.42 -5.71 -7.57
N HIS A 73 -11.25 -6.47 -6.49
CA HIS A 73 -12.26 -7.41 -5.98
C HIS A 73 -13.26 -6.78 -5.00
N SER A 74 -13.26 -5.45 -4.85
CA SER A 74 -14.20 -4.76 -3.94
C SER A 74 -15.67 -4.81 -4.38
N GLU A 75 -15.97 -5.37 -5.55
CA GLU A 75 -17.34 -5.49 -6.09
C GLU A 75 -18.09 -6.77 -5.69
N ASP A 76 -17.45 -7.79 -5.09
CA ASP A 76 -18.11 -9.07 -4.78
C ASP A 76 -19.07 -9.03 -3.56
N ASN A 77 -19.34 -7.86 -2.97
CA ASN A 77 -20.21 -7.72 -1.79
C ASN A 77 -21.29 -6.64 -1.91
N LYS A 78 -21.83 -6.38 -3.12
CA LYS A 78 -22.94 -5.42 -3.30
C LYS A 78 -24.28 -6.01 -3.76
N ASP A 79 -24.41 -7.32 -3.93
CA ASP A 79 -25.65 -7.95 -4.44
C ASP A 79 -26.29 -8.98 -3.50
N ASN A 80 -26.17 -8.82 -2.17
CA ASN A 80 -26.98 -9.62 -1.25
C ASN A 80 -27.53 -8.81 -0.07
N ILE A 81 -28.45 -7.88 -0.34
CA ILE A 81 -29.49 -7.38 0.59
C ILE A 81 -30.81 -7.22 -0.17
#